data_AF-A0A3M9N5M8-F1
#
_entry.id   AF-A0A3M9N5M8-F1
#
_cell.length_a   1.000
_cell.length_b   1.000
_cell.length_c   1.000
_cell.angle_alpha   90.00
_cell.angle_beta   90.00
_cell.angle_gamma   90.00
#
_symmetry.space_group_name_H-M   'P 1'
#
loop_
_entity.id
_entity.type
_entity.pdbx_description
1 polymer ?
#
loop_
_entity_poly.entity_id
_entity_poly.type
_entity_poly.pdbx_seq_one_letter_code
_entity_poly.pdbx_strand_id
1 'polypeptide(L)'
;MTDELMGDNATEESHEPDCEKVQGVFEKWLEGVATKEDEAFLAEQADECSPCFESVDKQRLFVKFLNASLRRPGTPANLVDSIKSKIHQTA
;
A
#
# COMPACT_ATOMS: atom_id res chain seq x y z
N MET A 1 -34.20 35.34 3.64
CA MET A 1 -33.04 35.58 2.75
C MET A 1 -31.95 34.65 3.23
N THR A 2 -31.84 33.51 2.57
CA THR A 2 -30.76 32.54 2.72
C THR A 2 -29.61 33.01 1.84
N ASP A 3 -28.45 33.26 2.43
CA ASP A 3 -27.20 33.36 1.67
C ASP A 3 -26.15 32.52 2.40
N GLU A 4 -25.62 31.57 1.66
CA GLU A 4 -24.63 30.58 2.06
C GLU A 4 -23.20 31.12 1.79
N LEU A 5 -22.21 30.41 2.36
CA LEU A 5 -20.82 30.22 1.89
C LEU A 5 -19.69 31.15 2.38
N MET A 6 -18.52 30.49 2.46
CA MET A 6 -17.15 30.95 2.73
C MET A 6 -16.80 31.06 4.23
N GLY A 7 -16.09 30.11 4.87
CA GLY A 7 -15.14 29.15 4.32
C GLY A 7 -13.89 29.85 3.83
N ASP A 8 -12.97 30.18 4.75
CA ASP A 8 -11.53 29.98 4.55
C ASP A 8 -10.72 30.25 5.84
N ASN A 9 -9.68 29.43 6.01
CA ASN A 9 -8.43 29.75 6.67
C ASN A 9 -8.36 29.78 8.21
N ALA A 10 -8.43 28.60 8.82
CA ALA A 10 -7.50 28.30 9.92
C ALA A 10 -6.36 27.46 9.32
N THR A 11 -5.16 28.02 9.46
CA THR A 11 -3.88 27.57 8.93
C THR A 11 -3.52 26.19 9.48
N GLU A 12 -3.93 25.13 8.80
CA GLU A 12 -3.20 23.87 8.88
C GLU A 12 -2.06 24.00 7.88
N GLU A 13 -0.83 24.00 8.40
CA GLU A 13 0.39 23.93 7.60
C GLU A 13 0.33 22.60 6.84
N SER A 14 -0.30 22.64 5.67
CA SER A 14 -0.48 21.49 4.80
C SER A 14 0.87 21.13 4.20
N HIS A 15 1.67 20.42 4.98
CA HIS A 15 2.52 19.38 4.42
C HIS A 15 1.57 18.36 3.77
N GLU A 16 1.02 18.70 2.61
CA GLU A 16 0.48 17.67 1.72
C GLU A 16 1.70 16.81 1.40
N PRO A 17 1.76 15.56 1.88
CA PRO A 17 2.82 14.66 1.44
C PRO A 17 2.74 14.64 -0.07
N ASP A 18 3.90 14.72 -0.72
CA ASP A 18 4.01 14.83 -2.17
C ASP A 18 3.49 13.53 -2.80
N CYS A 19 2.17 13.43 -2.93
CA CYS A 19 1.46 12.17 -3.12
C CYS A 19 1.85 11.52 -4.45
N GLU A 20 2.14 12.33 -5.46
CA GLU A 20 2.66 11.89 -6.75
C GLU A 20 4.04 11.21 -6.59
N LYS A 21 4.89 11.76 -5.72
CA LYS A 21 6.21 11.20 -5.41
C LYS A 21 6.09 9.91 -4.60
N VAL A 22 5.22 9.87 -3.58
CA VAL A 22 4.95 8.65 -2.80
C VAL A 22 4.41 7.55 -3.71
N GLN A 23 3.45 7.87 -4.58
CA GLN A 23 2.90 6.91 -5.54
C GLN A 23 3.99 6.37 -6.49
N GLY A 24 4.81 7.25 -7.08
CA GLY A 24 5.86 6.82 -8.00
C GLY A 24 6.94 5.95 -7.34
N VAL A 25 7.31 6.24 -6.09
CA VAL A 25 8.26 5.41 -5.33
C VAL A 25 7.61 4.08 -4.93
N PHE A 26 6.33 4.11 -4.55
CA PHE A 26 5.58 2.92 -4.20
C PHE A 26 5.39 1.96 -5.39
N GLU A 27 5.15 2.48 -6.60
CA GLU A 27 5.11 1.68 -7.83
C GLU A 27 6.45 0.97 -8.08
N LYS A 28 7.59 1.67 -7.93
CA LYS A 28 8.92 1.06 -8.02
C LYS A 28 9.13 -0.04 -6.98
N TRP A 29 8.61 0.14 -5.77
CA TRP A 29 8.68 -0.86 -4.71
C TRP A 29 7.89 -2.11 -5.07
N LEU A 30 6.69 -1.96 -5.64
CA LEU A 30 5.90 -3.09 -6.14
C LEU A 30 6.51 -3.82 -7.33
N GLU A 31 7.18 -3.09 -8.21
CA GLU A 31 7.91 -3.66 -9.35
C GLU A 31 9.22 -4.38 -8.93
N GLY A 32 9.62 -4.25 -7.66
CA GLY A 32 10.84 -4.86 -7.12
C GLY A 32 12.13 -4.17 -7.57
N VAL A 33 12.03 -2.93 -8.04
CA VAL A 33 13.16 -2.11 -8.51
C VAL A 33 13.49 -0.96 -7.55
N ALA A 34 12.79 -0.86 -6.42
CA ALA A 34 13.07 0.13 -5.40
C ALA A 34 14.47 -0.06 -4.78
N THR A 35 15.11 1.06 -4.52
CA THR A 35 16.38 1.16 -3.79
C THR A 35 16.13 1.17 -2.27
N LYS A 36 17.20 1.10 -1.46
CA LYS A 36 17.06 1.21 0.00
C LYS A 36 16.59 2.60 0.42
N GLU A 37 16.97 3.61 -0.35
CA GLU A 37 16.57 5.00 -0.16
C GLU A 37 15.07 5.18 -0.45
N ASP A 38 14.54 4.49 -1.46
CA ASP A 38 13.10 4.45 -1.76
C ASP A 38 12.31 3.81 -0.62
N GLU A 39 12.80 2.71 -0.05
CA GLU A 39 12.19 2.06 1.11
C GLU A 39 12.22 2.94 2.37
N ALA A 40 13.34 3.62 2.62
CA ALA A 40 13.47 4.55 3.75
C ALA A 40 12.52 5.75 3.60
N PHE A 41 12.38 6.28 2.39
CA PHE A 41 11.42 7.35 2.09
C PHE A 41 9.97 6.90 2.32
N LEU A 42 9.60 5.70 1.88
CA LEU A 42 8.26 5.15 2.14
C LEU A 42 8.00 4.91 3.63
N ALA A 43 9.02 4.51 4.39
CA ALA A 43 8.90 4.31 5.84
C ALA A 43 8.71 5.64 6.59
N GLU A 44 9.43 6.69 6.22
CA GLU A 44 9.27 8.04 6.80
C GLU A 44 7.90 8.64 6.48
N GLN A 45 7.38 8.37 5.28
CA GLN A 45 6.09 8.88 4.82
C GLN A 45 4.89 8.01 5.22
N ALA A 46 5.12 6.84 5.81
CA ALA A 46 4.06 5.91 6.20
C ALA A 46 3.14 6.49 7.28
N ASP A 47 3.70 7.24 8.24
CA ASP A 47 2.94 7.86 9.33
C ASP A 47 2.05 9.01 8.81
N GLU A 48 2.57 9.84 7.90
CA GLU A 48 1.82 10.93 7.24
C GLU A 48 0.76 10.42 6.27
N CYS A 49 1.03 9.29 5.59
CA CYS A 49 0.09 8.66 4.68
C CYS A 49 -0.91 7.72 5.39
N SER A 50 -0.72 7.44 6.70
CA SER A 50 -1.60 6.54 7.47
C SER A 50 -3.09 6.90 7.40
N PRO A 51 -3.52 8.17 7.47
CA PRO A 51 -4.93 8.57 7.29
C PRO A 51 -5.48 8.25 5.89
N CYS A 52 -4.62 8.20 4.86
CA CYS A 52 -5.02 7.76 3.52
C CYS A 52 -5.34 6.25 3.49
N PHE A 53 -4.80 5.46 4.43
CA PHE A 53 -5.03 4.02 4.56
C PHE A 53 -6.04 3.65 5.66
N GLU A 54 -6.54 4.60 6.46
CA GLU A 54 -7.58 4.33 7.48
C GLU A 54 -8.96 4.02 6.86
N SER A 55 -9.19 4.45 5.63
CA SER A 55 -10.38 4.08 4.87
C SER A 55 -10.32 2.60 4.49
N VAL A 56 -11.18 1.78 5.10
CA VAL A 56 -11.35 0.35 4.76
C VAL A 56 -11.62 0.17 3.26
N ASP A 57 -12.28 1.12 2.61
CA ASP A 57 -12.51 1.10 1.16
C ASP A 57 -11.24 1.35 0.36
N LYS A 58 -10.36 2.27 0.81
CA LYS A 58 -9.02 2.47 0.22
C LYS A 58 -8.12 1.27 0.46
N GLN A 59 -8.18 0.61 1.63
CA GLN A 59 -7.50 -0.66 1.86
C GLN A 59 -8.00 -1.78 0.94
N ARG A 60 -9.31 -1.88 0.69
CA ARG A 60 -9.88 -2.87 -0.24
C ARG A 60 -9.46 -2.61 -1.69
N LEU A 61 -9.41 -1.35 -2.11
CA LEU A 61 -8.88 -0.95 -3.41
C LEU A 61 -7.39 -1.29 -3.53
N PHE A 62 -6.61 -1.03 -2.48
CA PHE A 62 -5.20 -1.37 -2.40
C PHE A 62 -4.96 -2.89 -2.48
N VAL A 63 -5.70 -3.69 -1.72
CA VAL A 63 -5.64 -5.16 -1.80
C VAL A 63 -6.04 -5.66 -3.19
N LYS A 64 -7.04 -5.06 -3.83
CA LYS A 64 -7.40 -5.37 -5.22
C LYS A 64 -6.26 -5.04 -6.18
N PHE A 65 -5.65 -3.87 -6.04
CA PHE A 65 -4.51 -3.44 -6.84
C PHE A 65 -3.32 -4.38 -6.66
N LEU A 66 -2.93 -4.71 -5.42
CA LEU A 66 -1.87 -5.67 -5.16
C LEU A 66 -2.16 -7.04 -5.76
N ASN A 67 -3.38 -7.55 -5.65
CA ASN A 67 -3.74 -8.83 -6.28
C ASN A 67 -3.74 -8.79 -7.81
N ALA A 68 -3.94 -7.62 -8.42
CA ALA A 68 -3.90 -7.43 -9.87
C ALA A 68 -2.48 -7.21 -10.39
N SER A 69 -1.66 -6.45 -9.67
CA SER A 69 -0.30 -6.05 -10.06
C SER A 69 0.75 -7.08 -9.67
N LEU A 70 0.58 -7.76 -8.53
CA LEU A 70 1.43 -8.89 -8.17
C LEU A 70 0.99 -10.10 -8.99
N ARG A 71 1.74 -10.44 -10.04
CA ARG A 71 1.66 -11.76 -10.66
C ARG A 71 1.95 -12.79 -9.58
N ARG A 72 0.91 -13.42 -9.03
CA ARG A 72 1.10 -14.57 -8.14
C ARG A 72 1.92 -15.60 -8.93
N PRO A 73 3.16 -15.90 -8.55
CA PRO A 73 3.91 -16.96 -9.20
C PRO A 73 3.05 -18.23 -9.12
N GLY A 74 2.88 -18.90 -10.26
CA GLY A 74 2.03 -20.08 -10.35
C GLY A 74 2.39 -21.04 -9.23
N THR A 75 1.40 -21.46 -8.45
CA THR A 75 1.63 -22.40 -7.35
C THR A 75 2.19 -23.68 -7.95
N PRO A 76 3.37 -24.16 -7.49
CA PRO A 76 3.91 -25.43 -7.96
C PRO A 76 2.88 -26.55 -7.74
N ALA A 77 2.64 -27.36 -8.77
CA ALA A 77 1.60 -28.41 -8.74
C ALA A 77 1.76 -29.38 -7.55
N ASN A 78 2.99 -29.54 -7.07
CA ASN A 78 3.39 -30.41 -5.97
C ASN A 78 3.46 -29.72 -4.59
N LEU A 79 3.11 -28.43 -4.48
CA LEU A 79 3.22 -27.69 -3.23
C LEU A 79 2.29 -28.29 -2.16
N VAL A 80 1.06 -28.60 -2.54
CA VAL A 80 0.06 -29.20 -1.64
C VAL A 80 0.54 -30.55 -1.11
N ASP A 81 1.08 -31.40 -2.00
CA ASP A 81 1.58 -32.71 -1.62
C ASP A 81 2.84 -32.62 -0.76
N SER A 82 3.72 -31.65 -1.03
CA SER A 82 4.91 -31.38 -0.20
C SER A 82 4.57 -30.91 1.20
N ILE A 83 3.56 -30.03 1.34
CA ILE A 83 3.09 -29.55 2.65
C ILE A 83 2.49 -30.72 3.44
N LYS A 84 1.61 -31.53 2.82
CA LYS A 84 1.02 -32.71 3.46
C LYS A 84 2.10 -33.70 3.92
N SER A 85 3.07 -33.99 3.05
CA SER A 85 4.18 -34.89 3.37
C SER A 85 4.98 -34.41 4.60
N LYS A 86 5.30 -33.11 4.67
CA LYS A 86 5.98 -32.53 5.84
C LYS A 86 5.15 -32.61 7.12
N ILE A 87 3.85 -32.32 7.07
CA ILE A 87 2.98 -32.41 8.25
C ILE A 87 2.95 -33.85 8.78
N HIS A 88 2.80 -34.84 7.90
CA HIS A 88 2.79 -36.26 8.27
C HIS A 88 4.15 -36.79 8.76
N GLN A 89 5.26 -36.17 8.38
CA GLN A 89 6.59 -36.51 8.91
C GLN A 89 6.88 -35.90 10.28
N THR A 90 6.09 -34.90 10.71
CA THR A 90 6.29 -34.17 11.97
C THR A 90 5.24 -34.52 13.04
N ALA A 91 4.35 -35.48 12.73
CA ALA A 91 3.35 -36.06 13.63
C ALA A 91 3.75 -37.49 14.01
#